data_AF-S2JNV0-F1
#
_entry.id   AF-S2JNV0-F1
#
_cell.length_a   1.000
_cell.length_b   1.000
_cell.length_c   1.000
_cell.angle_alpha   90.00
_cell.angle_beta   90.00
_cell.angle_gamma   90.00
#
_symmetry.space_group_name_H-M   'P 1'
#
loop_
_entity.id
_entity.type
_entity.pdbx_description
1 polymer ?
#
loop_
_entity_poly.entity_id
_entity_poly.type
_entity_poly.pdbx_seq_one_letter_code
_entity_poly.pdbx_strand_id
1 'polypeptide(L)'
;NLELVLLEAFGPHGKCSDNKKKNTDHIKVPYGLIAMLNSIAFNYCYAGLDLFKKLKVYFIHAAGDRIRFWSFNLAISKLYVLNRQRSSKTPIHAKDSKESLMAIVNMMWELQGASSF
;
A
#
# COMPACT_ATOMS: atom_id res chain seq x y z
N ASN A 1 -4.54 17.64 2.16
CA ASN A 1 -4.47 16.20 2.49
C ASN A 1 -3.02 15.80 2.65
N LEU A 2 -2.67 15.14 3.77
CA LEU A 2 -1.34 14.58 3.98
C LEU A 2 -1.42 13.10 3.60
N GLU A 3 -0.66 12.71 2.59
CA GLU A 3 -0.66 11.34 2.08
C GLU A 3 0.75 10.77 2.14
N LEU A 4 0.85 9.57 2.70
CA LEU A 4 2.11 8.88 2.85
C LEU A 4 2.05 7.59 2.04
N VAL A 5 2.99 7.43 1.10
CA VAL A 5 3.11 6.23 0.27
C VAL A 5 4.36 5.46 0.71
N LEU A 6 4.17 4.24 1.22
CA LEU A 6 5.27 3.32 1.55
C LEU A 6 5.46 2.31 0.40
N LEU A 7 6.68 2.14 -0.12
CA LEU A 7 7.00 1.08 -1.07
C LEU A 7 7.76 -0.04 -0.35
N GLU A 8 7.20 -1.24 -0.36
CA GLU A 8 7.86 -2.44 0.12
C GLU A 8 8.03 -3.44 -1.03
N ALA A 9 9.28 -3.81 -1.30
CA ALA A 9 9.66 -4.75 -2.34
C ALA A 9 10.08 -6.07 -1.71
N PHE A 10 9.40 -7.16 -2.08
CA PHE A 10 9.64 -8.48 -1.51
C PHE A 10 10.31 -9.44 -2.51
N GLY A 11 11.56 -9.78 -2.19
CA GLY A 11 12.35 -10.81 -2.87
C GLY A 11 12.87 -10.41 -4.26
N PRO A 12 13.65 -11.29 -4.91
CA PRO A 12 14.17 -11.04 -6.25
C PRO A 12 13.06 -11.04 -7.30
N HIS A 13 13.11 -10.08 -8.22
CA HIS A 13 12.17 -9.94 -9.34
C HIS A 13 11.99 -11.27 -10.09
N GLY A 14 10.75 -11.77 -10.18
CA GLY A 14 10.41 -13.00 -10.89
C GLY A 14 10.87 -14.32 -10.27
N LYS A 15 11.48 -14.34 -9.07
CA LYS A 15 12.02 -15.57 -8.43
C LYS A 15 11.52 -15.83 -7.01
N CYS A 16 10.39 -15.23 -6.60
CA CYS A 16 9.81 -15.50 -5.29
C CYS A 16 8.83 -16.70 -5.35
N SER A 17 9.36 -17.93 -5.29
CA SER A 17 8.59 -19.20 -5.27
C SER A 17 8.06 -19.58 -3.88
N ASP A 18 8.51 -18.90 -2.82
CA ASP A 18 8.09 -19.17 -1.44
C ASP A 18 6.73 -18.53 -1.13
N ASN A 19 5.64 -19.26 -1.41
CA ASN A 19 4.28 -18.85 -1.08
C ASN A 19 4.10 -18.57 0.43
N LYS A 20 4.84 -19.26 1.30
CA LYS A 20 4.81 -19.04 2.76
C LYS A 20 5.35 -17.66 3.15
N LYS A 21 6.44 -17.19 2.53
CA LYS A 21 7.01 -15.84 2.80
C LYS A 21 6.09 -14.74 2.27
N LYS A 22 5.61 -14.89 1.04
CA LYS A 22 4.59 -14.01 0.43
C LYS A 22 3.35 -13.86 1.33
N ASN A 23 2.96 -14.94 2.02
CA ASN A 23 1.84 -14.95 2.95
C ASN A 23 2.17 -14.47 4.39
N THR A 24 3.43 -14.32 4.76
CA THR A 24 3.78 -13.85 6.12
C THR A 24 4.07 -12.36 6.11
N ASP A 25 4.66 -11.84 5.03
CA ASP A 25 5.07 -10.45 4.96
C ASP A 25 3.90 -9.49 4.70
N HIS A 26 2.82 -9.93 4.03
CA HIS A 26 1.60 -9.12 3.94
C HIS A 26 0.90 -8.88 5.28
N ILE A 27 1.17 -9.71 6.30
CA ILE A 27 0.65 -9.54 7.66
C ILE A 27 1.54 -8.59 8.46
N LYS A 28 2.83 -8.45 8.11
CA LYS A 28 3.76 -7.55 8.80
C LYS A 28 3.56 -6.08 8.45
N VAL A 29 3.29 -5.77 7.18
CA VAL A 29 3.10 -4.38 6.73
C VAL A 29 2.01 -3.64 7.53
N PRO A 30 0.83 -4.25 7.77
CA PRO A 30 -0.22 -3.63 8.60
C PRO A 30 0.23 -3.33 10.02
N TYR A 31 1.05 -4.17 10.66
CA TYR A 31 1.55 -3.89 12.00
C TYR A 31 2.46 -2.66 12.03
N GLY A 32 3.36 -2.52 11.05
CA GLY A 32 4.19 -1.32 10.89
C GLY A 32 3.35 -0.07 10.65
N LEU A 33 2.32 -0.17 9.81
CA LEU A 33 1.40 0.94 9.52
C LEU A 33 0.58 1.37 10.74
N ILE A 34 0.09 0.42 11.53
CA ILE A 34 -0.59 0.70 12.80
C ILE A 34 0.36 1.40 13.77
N ALA A 35 1.62 0.94 13.86
CA ALA A 35 2.62 1.57 14.71
C ALA A 35 2.90 3.03 14.28
N MET A 36 3.02 3.30 12.97
CA MET A 36 3.19 4.66 12.44
C MET A 36 1.98 5.55 12.76
N LEU A 37 0.76 5.05 12.54
CA LEU A 37 -0.46 5.80 12.84
C LEU A 37 -0.62 6.07 14.33
N ASN A 38 -0.32 5.09 15.18
CA ASN A 38 -0.32 5.28 16.63
C ASN A 38 0.76 6.29 17.07
N SER A 39 1.93 6.30 16.43
CA SER A 39 2.96 7.31 16.71
C SER A 39 2.50 8.71 16.32
N ILE A 40 1.81 8.87 15.18
CA ILE A 40 1.19 10.14 14.78
C ILE A 40 0.11 10.54 15.79
N ALA A 41 -0.78 9.62 16.16
CA ALA A 41 -1.83 9.88 17.15
C ALA A 41 -1.26 10.31 18.52
N PHE A 42 -0.14 9.70 18.93
CA PHE A 42 0.55 10.04 20.18
C PHE A 42 1.21 11.43 20.10
N ASN A 43 1.89 11.76 19.00
CA ASN A 43 2.54 13.05 18.81
C ASN A 43 1.52 14.20 18.65
N TYR A 44 0.34 13.91 18.12
CA TYR A 44 -0.75 14.85 17.90
C TYR A 44 -1.94 14.53 18.81
N CYS A 45 -1.69 14.37 20.11
CA CYS A 45 -2.72 13.98 21.09
C CYS A 45 -3.89 14.98 21.23
N TYR A 46 -3.69 16.23 20.79
CA TYR A 46 -4.74 17.27 20.74
C TYR A 46 -5.48 17.35 19.39
N ALA A 47 -5.08 16.58 18.39
CA ALA A 47 -5.77 16.57 17.10
C ALA A 47 -7.12 15.86 17.21
N GLY A 48 -8.16 16.46 16.65
CA GLY A 48 -9.50 15.87 16.64
C GLY A 48 -9.52 14.55 15.87
N LEU A 49 -10.32 13.59 16.35
CA LEU A 49 -10.53 12.29 15.68
C LEU A 49 -10.98 12.44 14.23
N ASP A 50 -11.71 13.51 13.90
CA ASP A 50 -12.18 13.75 12.55
C ASP A 50 -11.06 14.15 11.59
N LEU A 51 -9.96 14.72 12.09
CA LEU A 51 -8.75 14.94 11.29
C LEU A 51 -8.01 13.62 11.08
N PHE A 52 -7.96 12.77 12.11
CA PHE A 52 -7.30 11.48 12.03
C PHE A 52 -8.00 10.50 11.08
N LYS A 53 -9.34 10.52 11.01
CA LYS A 53 -10.12 9.76 10.01
C LYS A 53 -9.83 10.16 8.56
N LYS A 54 -9.42 11.41 8.33
CA LYS A 54 -9.04 11.89 6.99
C LYS A 54 -7.65 11.42 6.57
N LEU A 55 -6.84 10.95 7.51
CA LEU A 55 -5.50 10.47 7.21
C LEU A 55 -5.60 9.08 6.56
N LYS A 56 -5.19 9.02 5.29
CA LYS A 56 -5.05 7.78 4.54
C LYS A 56 -3.58 7.51 4.33
N VAL A 57 -3.14 6.33 4.73
CA VAL A 57 -1.82 5.82 4.41
C VAL A 57 -1.96 4.86 3.26
N TYR A 58 -1.19 5.10 2.21
CA TYR A 58 -1.17 4.24 1.05
C TYR A 58 0.13 3.45 1.05
N PHE A 59 0.10 2.22 0.58
CA PHE A 59 1.35 1.50 0.36
C PHE A 59 1.28 0.58 -0.85
N ILE A 60 2.45 0.42 -1.44
CA ILE A 60 2.69 -0.36 -2.64
C ILE A 60 3.50 -1.57 -2.20
N HIS A 61 2.92 -2.74 -2.42
CA HIS A 61 3.53 -4.02 -2.09
C HIS A 61 3.87 -4.74 -3.38
N ALA A 62 5.14 -4.78 -3.74
CA ALA A 62 5.66 -5.58 -4.84
C ALA A 62 6.06 -6.96 -4.32
N ALA A 63 5.35 -8.02 -4.73
CA ALA A 63 5.67 -9.39 -4.31
C ALA A 63 5.50 -10.40 -5.45
N GLY A 64 6.63 -10.98 -5.85
CA GLY A 64 6.75 -11.93 -6.95
C GLY A 64 6.54 -11.24 -8.30
N ASP A 65 5.49 -11.64 -9.01
CA ASP A 65 5.08 -11.16 -10.32
C ASP A 65 4.02 -10.04 -10.26
N ARG A 66 3.76 -9.47 -9.08
CA ARG A 66 2.65 -8.52 -8.89
C ARG A 66 3.01 -7.36 -7.98
N ILE A 67 2.58 -6.18 -8.41
CA ILE A 67 2.48 -4.98 -7.57
C ILE A 67 1.04 -4.88 -7.10
N ARG A 68 0.86 -4.71 -5.79
CA ARG A 68 -0.44 -4.50 -5.15
C ARG A 68 -0.47 -3.14 -4.50
N PHE A 69 -1.58 -2.46 -4.65
CA PHE A 69 -1.84 -1.19 -4.01
C PHE A 69 -2.85 -1.38 -2.88
N TRP A 70 -2.51 -0.82 -1.72
CA TRP A 70 -3.29 -0.92 -0.51
C TRP A 70 -3.54 0.47 0.06
N SER A 71 -4.75 0.67 0.57
CA SER A 71 -5.11 1.84 1.36
C SER A 71 -5.38 1.43 2.79
N PHE A 72 -4.86 2.19 3.73
CA PHE A 72 -5.03 1.99 5.15
C PHE A 72 -5.61 3.26 5.78
N ASN A 73 -6.74 3.12 6.47
CA ASN A 73 -7.43 4.25 7.08
C ASN A 73 -8.17 3.84 8.35
N LEU A 74 -8.39 4.80 9.24
CA LEU A 74 -9.26 4.63 10.40
C LEU A 74 -10.71 4.84 9.94
N ALA A 75 -11.53 3.77 9.93
CA ALA A 75 -12.93 3.88 9.54
C ALA A 75 -13.78 4.45 10.69
N ILE A 76 -13.61 3.89 11.88
CA ILE A 76 -14.30 4.26 13.12
C ILE A 76 -13.26 4.20 14.25
N SER A 77 -13.52 4.85 15.39
CA SER A 77 -12.62 4.79 16.56
C SER A 77 -12.17 3.35 16.85
N LYS A 78 -10.85 3.13 16.86
CA LYS A 78 -10.18 1.83 17.06
C LYS A 78 -10.40 0.76 15.97
N LEU A 79 -11.08 1.07 14.87
CA LEU A 79 -11.25 0.16 13.73
C LEU A 79 -10.43 0.65 12.54
N TYR A 80 -9.32 -0.03 12.30
CA TYR A 80 -8.49 0.18 11.11
C TYR A 80 -8.91 -0.74 9.98
N VAL A 81 -9.01 -0.20 8.78
CA VAL A 81 -9.38 -0.94 7.58
C VAL A 81 -8.22 -0.93 6.61
N LEU A 82 -7.84 -2.13 6.18
CA LEU A 82 -6.85 -2.35 5.14
C LEU A 82 -7.56 -2.86 3.88
N ASN A 83 -7.60 -2.02 2.84
CA ASN A 83 -8.25 -2.36 1.58
C ASN A 83 -7.23 -2.53 0.47
N ARG A 84 -7.33 -3.65 -0.26
CA ARG A 84 -6.59 -3.81 -1.52
C ARG A 84 -7.36 -3.11 -2.63
N GLN A 85 -6.84 -1.98 -3.08
CA GLN A 85 -7.46 -1.17 -4.11
C GLN A 85 -7.22 -1.76 -5.51
N ARG A 86 -5.95 -2.10 -5.81
CA ARG A 86 -5.55 -2.60 -7.13
C ARG A 86 -4.45 -3.65 -7.02
N SER A 87 -4.30 -4.42 -8.10
CA SER A 87 -3.15 -5.29 -8.32
C SER A 87 -2.85 -5.34 -9.81
N SER A 88 -1.58 -5.22 -10.16
CA SER A 88 -1.08 -5.36 -11.53
C SER A 88 0.06 -6.37 -11.56
N LYS A 89 0.26 -6.99 -12.72
CA LYS A 89 1.40 -7.88 -12.94
C LYS A 89 2.62 -7.05 -13.29
N THR A 90 3.76 -7.44 -12.75
CA THR A 90 5.06 -6.91 -13.15
C THR A 90 5.59 -7.71 -14.33
N PRO A 91 6.16 -7.05 -15.34
CA PRO A 91 6.71 -7.77 -16.48
C PRO A 91 7.93 -8.58 -16.05
N ILE A 92 7.85 -9.90 -16.25
CA ILE A 92 8.98 -10.82 -16.04
C ILE A 92 9.77 -11.00 -17.34
N HIS A 93 9.09 -10.90 -18.48
CA HIS A 93 9.68 -11.03 -19.81
C HIS A 93 9.59 -9.72 -20.59
N ALA A 94 10.60 -9.43 -21.42
CA ALA A 94 10.65 -8.20 -22.21
C ALA A 94 9.48 -8.03 -23.18
N LYS A 95 8.86 -9.14 -23.62
CA LYS A 95 7.69 -9.15 -24.51
C LYS A 95 6.43 -8.53 -23.86
N ASP A 96 6.28 -8.71 -22.56
CA ASP A 96 5.10 -8.25 -21.80
C ASP A 96 5.34 -6.88 -21.13
N SER A 97 6.54 -6.30 -21.36
CA SER A 97 7.00 -5.08 -20.69
C SER A 97 6.10 -3.89 -20.94
N LYS A 98 5.72 -3.67 -22.21
CA LYS A 98 4.91 -2.52 -22.62
C LYS A 98 3.53 -2.50 -21.95
N GLU A 99 2.82 -3.62 -21.99
CA GLU A 99 1.47 -3.73 -21.40
C GLU A 99 1.51 -3.69 -19.88
N SER A 100 2.45 -4.43 -19.27
CA SER A 100 2.58 -4.47 -17.81
C SER A 100 3.03 -3.13 -17.23
N LEU A 101 3.93 -2.41 -17.91
CA LEU A 101 4.33 -1.05 -17.51
C LEU A 101 3.17 -0.08 -17.64
N MET A 102 2.41 -0.12 -18.74
CA MET A 102 1.20 0.71 -18.86
C MET A 102 0.20 0.42 -17.75
N ALA A 103 -0.03 -0.84 -17.39
CA ALA A 103 -0.92 -1.20 -16.29
C ALA A 103 -0.42 -0.67 -14.92
N ILE A 104 0.89 -0.65 -14.68
CA ILE A 104 1.48 -0.06 -13.47
C ILE A 104 1.36 1.46 -13.51
N VAL A 105 1.69 2.11 -14.62
CA VAL A 105 1.60 3.58 -14.78
C VAL A 105 0.15 4.04 -14.59
N ASN A 106 -0.82 3.35 -15.18
CA ASN A 106 -2.23 3.65 -14.99
C ASN A 106 -2.64 3.49 -13.53
N MET A 107 -2.18 2.44 -12.84
CA MET A 107 -2.42 2.27 -11.41
C MET A 107 -1.85 3.45 -10.61
N MET A 108 -0.61 3.88 -10.90
CA MET A 108 0.04 5.01 -10.22
C MET A 108 -0.68 6.34 -10.50
N TRP A 109 -1.15 6.54 -11.74
CA TRP A 109 -1.90 7.71 -12.14
C TRP A 109 -3.26 7.78 -11.42
N GLU A 110 -3.94 6.65 -11.27
CA GLU A 110 -5.15 6.55 -10.43
C GLU A 110 -4.86 6.93 -8.96
N LEU A 111 -3.65 6.67 -8.44
CA LEU A 111 -3.29 7.08 -7.07
C LEU A 111 -3.19 8.60 -6.95
N GLN A 112 -2.53 9.23 -7.92
CA GLN A 112 -2.43 10.68 -7.98
C GLN A 112 -3.83 11.31 -8.11
N GLY A 113 -4.71 10.71 -8.92
CA GLY A 113 -6.11 11.12 -9.00
C GLY A 113 -6.88 10.95 -7.68
N ALA A 114 -6.72 9.82 -7.00
CA ALA A 114 -7.35 9.55 -5.71
C ALA A 114 -6.81 10.43 -4.56
N SER A 115 -5.59 10.98 -4.71
CA SER A 115 -4.96 11.92 -3.78
C SER A 115 -5.47 13.36 -3.88
N SER A 116 -6.17 13.67 -4.98
CA SER A 116 -6.59 15.02 -5.35
C SER A 116 -7.98 15.41 -4.81
N PHE A 117 -8.65 14.52 -4.07
CA PHE A 117 -9.98 14.73 -3.48
C PHE A 117 -9.97 14.58 -1.95
#